data_AF-A7Y7N8-F1
#
_entry.id   AF-A7Y7N8-F1
#
_cell.length_a   1.000
_cell.length_b   1.000
_cell.length_c   1.000
_cell.angle_alpha   90.00
_cell.angle_beta   90.00
_cell.angle_gamma   90.00
#
_symmetry.space_group_name_H-M   'P 1'
#
loop_
_entity.id
_entity.type
_entity.pdbx_description
1 polymer ?
#
loop_
_entity_poly.entity_id
_entity_poly.type
_entity_poly.pdbx_seq_one_letter_code
_entity_poly.pdbx_strand_id
1 'polypeptide(L)' 'GEHTKALEYYFRALERNPFLPQAFNNMAVICHYVRLSPL' A
#
# COMPACT_ATOMS: atom_id res chain seq x y z
N GLY A 1 11.96 -0.18 -3.45
CA GLY A 1 11.63 0.89 -4.42
C GLY A 1 10.59 1.82 -3.82
N GLU A 2 10.11 2.82 -4.57
CA GLU A 2 9.09 3.78 -4.09
C GLU A 2 7.81 3.09 -3.57
N HIS A 3 7.42 1.95 -4.17
CA HIS A 3 6.30 1.13 -3.70
C HIS A 3 6.50 0.57 -2.28
N THR A 4 7.72 0.17 -1.90
CA THR A 4 8.02 -0.36 -0.56
C THR A 4 7.83 0.72 0.50
N LYS A 5 8.32 1.95 0.24
CA LYS A 5 8.12 3.10 1.14
C LYS A 5 6.65 3.47 1.26
N ALA A 6 5.91 3.46 0.15
CA ALA A 6 4.47 3.74 0.17
C ALA A 6 3.71 2.75 1.06
N LEU A 7 4.04 1.45 0.99
CA LEU A 7 3.45 0.43 1.87
C LEU A 7 3.75 0.71 3.35
N GLU A 8 4.99 1.07 3.71
CA GLU A 8 5.35 1.45 5.09
C GLU A 8 4.52 2.63 5.60
N TYR A 9 4.30 3.66 4.78
CA TYR A 9 3.44 4.78 5.16
C TYR A 9 1.99 4.36 5.38
N TYR A 10 1.44 3.47 4.54
CA TYR A 10 0.08 2.97 4.73
C TYR A 10 -0.07 2.11 5.97
N PHE A 11 0.93 1.29 6.31
CA PHE A 11 0.93 0.56 7.58
C PHE A 11 0.88 1.52 8.78
N ARG A 12 1.72 2.56 8.80
CA ARG A 12 1.68 3.59 9.86
C ARG A 12 0.35 4.34 9.92
N ALA A 13 -0.28 4.57 8.77
CA ALA A 13 -1.61 5.19 8.72
C ALA A 13 -2.67 4.27 9.35
N LEU A 14 -2.60 2.97 9.09
CA LEU A 14 -3.52 1.97 9.64
C LEU A 14 -3.31 1.71 11.14
N GLU A 15 -2.08 1.83 11.64
CA GLU A 15 -1.80 1.82 13.09
C GLU A 15 -2.52 2.96 13.82
N ARG A 16 -2.66 4.12 13.18
CA ARG A 16 -3.34 5.30 13.74
C ARG A 16 -4.85 5.30 13.50
N ASN A 17 -5.28 4.82 12.34
CA ASN A 17 -6.68 4.67 11.96
C ASN A 17 -6.90 3.35 11.21
N PRO A 18 -7.31 2.28 11.92
CA PRO A 18 -7.59 0.99 11.31
C PRO A 18 -8.74 1.02 10.28
N PHE A 19 -9.61 2.03 10.34
CA PHE A 19 -10.76 2.21 9.45
C PHE A 19 -10.48 3.27 8.39
N LEU A 20 -9.33 3.16 7.70
CA LEU A 20 -8.95 4.05 6.59
C LEU A 20 -9.00 3.29 5.24
N PRO A 21 -10.15 3.24 4.54
CA PRO A 21 -10.30 2.50 3.30
C PRO A 21 -9.32 2.93 2.20
N GLN A 22 -8.94 4.21 2.16
CA GLN A 22 -7.98 4.71 1.17
C GLN A 22 -6.60 4.03 1.29
N ALA A 23 -6.15 3.73 2.51
CA ALA A 23 -4.88 3.04 2.71
C ALA A 23 -4.93 1.62 2.12
N PHE A 24 -6.00 0.88 2.38
CA PHE A 24 -6.20 -0.45 1.79
C PHE A 24 -6.30 -0.41 0.26
N ASN A 25 -7.05 0.55 -0.29
CA ASN A 25 -7.18 0.70 -1.74
C ASN A 25 -5.83 0.99 -2.42
N ASN A 26 -5.04 1.90 -1.86
CA ASN A 26 -3.73 2.23 -2.41
C ASN A 26 -2.73 1.07 -2.29
N MET A 27 -2.76 0.31 -1.18
CA MET A 27 -1.96 -0.91 -1.03
C MET A 27 -2.35 -1.97 -2.09
N ALA A 28 -3.65 -2.13 -2.38
CA ALA A 28 -4.12 -3.06 -3.40
C ALA A 28 -3.63 -2.69 -4.80
N VAL A 29 -3.64 -1.40 -5.16
CA VAL A 29 -3.08 -0.90 -6.44
C VAL A 29 -1.60 -1.22 -6.54
N ILE A 30 -0.83 -1.00 -5.47
CA ILE A 30 0.61 -1.33 -5.44
C ILE A 30 0.82 -2.83 -5.63
N CYS A 31 0.11 -3.68 -4.89
CA CYS A 31 0.20 -5.14 -5.01
C CYS A 31 -0.16 -5.61 -6.43
N HIS A 32 -1.15 -5.01 -7.07
CA HIS A 32 -1.53 -5.31 -8.43
C HIS A 32 -0.44 -4.91 -9.44
N TYR A 33 0.13 -3.72 -9.30
CA TYR A 33 1.20 -3.21 -10.17
C TYR A 33 2.47 -4.08 -10.08
N VAL A 34 2.86 -4.46 -8.85
CA VAL A 34 4.00 -5.36 -8.61
C VAL A 34 3.75 -6.75 -9.16
N ARG A 35 2.51 -7.27 -9.09
CA ARG A 35 2.14 -8.58 -9.67
C ARG A 35 2.10 -8.57 -11.19
N LEU A 36 1.62 -7.49 -11.81
CA LEU A 36 1.53 -7.36 -13.27
C LEU A 36 2.84 -6.91 -13.93
N SER A 37 3.80 -6.43 -13.16
CA SER A 37 5.16 -6.15 -13.61
C SER A 37 6.12 -7.19 -13.07
N PRO A 38 6.08 -8.46 -13.55
CA PRO A 38 7.13 -9.40 -13.26
C PRO A 38 8.36 -8.97 -14.07
N LEU A 39 9.26 -8.23 -13.42
CA LEU A 39 10.66 -8.30 -13.80
C LEU A 39 11.25 -9.59 -13.21
#